data_AF-A0A2L1U2N5-F1
#
_entry.id   AF-A0A2L1U2N5-F1
#
_cell.length_a   1.000
_cell.length_b   1.000
_cell.length_c   1.000
_cell.angle_alpha   90.00
_cell.angle_beta   90.00
_cell.angle_gamma   90.00
#
_symmetry.space_group_name_H-M   'P 1'
#
loop_
_entity.id
_entity.type
_entity.pdbx_description
1 polymer ?
#
loop_
_entity_poly.entity_id
_entity_poly.type
_entity_poly.pdbx_seq_one_letter_code
_entity_poly.pdbx_strand_id
1 'polypeptide(L)'
;MIDKKKFGAKIKTKRKEIRLTQREVSELTGLSRNYISDLESGRYLPSVETLVSLAQPLKLDLNALLMTEIQVYECDSLEDHLNNQEATR
;
A
#
# COMPACT_ATOMS: atom_id res chain seq x y z
N MET A 1 -0.46 -9.11 6.20
CA MET A 1 -1.46 -8.05 6.49
C MET A 1 -0.74 -6.70 6.53
N ILE A 2 -1.24 -5.65 5.88
CA ILE A 2 -0.58 -4.33 5.84
C ILE A 2 -0.61 -3.68 7.22
N ASP A 3 0.57 -3.31 7.75
CA ASP A 3 0.68 -2.54 8.98
C ASP A 3 0.29 -1.07 8.75
N LYS A 4 -0.87 -0.68 9.31
CA LYS A 4 -1.44 0.68 9.17
C LYS A 4 -0.52 1.76 9.72
N LYS A 5 0.22 1.49 10.80
CA LYS A 5 1.13 2.46 11.42
C LYS A 5 2.34 2.70 10.54
N LYS A 6 2.95 1.63 10.02
CA LYS A 6 4.06 1.75 9.05
C LYS A 6 3.60 2.44 7.77
N PHE A 7 2.41 2.12 7.27
CA PHE A 7 1.83 2.76 6.09
C PHE A 7 1.63 4.26 6.28
N GLY A 8 0.93 4.67 7.35
CA GLY A 8 0.71 6.08 7.68
C GLY A 8 2.01 6.85 7.89
N ALA A 9 3.01 6.22 8.53
CA ALA A 9 4.33 6.82 8.70
C ALA A 9 5.04 7.06 7.36
N LYS A 10 4.97 6.13 6.39
CA LYS A 10 5.53 6.34 5.05
C LYS A 10 4.91 7.56 4.35
N ILE A 11 3.58 7.69 4.38
CA ILE A 11 2.86 8.85 3.83
C ILE A 11 3.36 10.16 4.47
N LYS A 12 3.43 10.19 5.81
CA LYS A 12 3.91 11.35 6.57
C LYS A 12 5.34 11.74 6.21
N THR A 13 6.23 10.77 6.07
CA THR A 13 7.61 10.99 5.66
C THR A 13 7.66 11.60 4.27
N LYS A 14 6.94 11.04 3.30
CA LYS A 14 6.89 11.55 1.93
C LYS A 14 6.37 12.99 1.85
N ARG A 15 5.29 13.30 2.57
CA ARG A 15 4.78 14.68 2.68
C ARG A 15 5.85 15.64 3.20
N LYS A 16 6.58 15.25 4.24
CA LYS A 16 7.64 16.08 4.83
C LYS A 16 8.84 16.25 3.90
N GLU A 17 9.23 15.21 3.14
CA GLU A 17 10.32 15.28 2.15
C GLU A 17 10.07 16.37 1.11
N ILE A 18 8.81 16.52 0.68
CA ILE A 18 8.39 17.57 -0.27
C ILE A 18 7.92 18.87 0.42
N ARG A 19 8.13 18.98 1.74
CA ARG A 19 7.89 20.18 2.56
C ARG A 19 6.44 20.69 2.57
N LEU A 20 5.45 19.82 2.37
CA LEU A 20 4.05 20.19 2.52
C LEU A 20 3.56 20.01 3.96
N THR A 21 2.63 20.85 4.40
CA THR A 21 1.83 20.69 5.60
C THR A 21 0.61 19.80 5.33
N GLN A 22 -0.02 19.28 6.38
CA GLN A 22 -1.27 18.51 6.22
C GLN A 22 -2.40 19.37 5.62
N ARG A 23 -2.37 20.69 5.86
CA ARG A 23 -3.34 21.64 5.31
C ARG A 23 -3.13 21.83 3.80
N GLU A 24 -1.90 21.99 3.35
CA GLU A 24 -1.61 22.10 1.92
C GLU A 24 -1.98 20.81 1.17
N VAL A 25 -1.74 19.63 1.75
CA VAL A 25 -2.20 18.36 1.16
C VAL A 25 -3.73 18.31 1.12
N SER A 26 -4.42 18.82 2.14
CA SER A 26 -5.88 18.92 2.17
C SER A 26 -6.39 19.78 1.01
N GLU A 27 -5.78 20.95 0.82
CA GLU A 27 -6.10 21.87 -0.27
C GLU A 27 -5.83 21.26 -1.67
N LEU A 28 -4.74 20.50 -1.83
CA LEU A 28 -4.37 19.85 -3.10
C LEU A 28 -5.23 18.63 -3.45
N THR A 29 -5.77 17.93 -2.45
CA THR A 29 -6.47 16.64 -2.65
C THR A 29 -7.99 16.75 -2.47
N GLY A 30 -8.49 17.83 -1.86
CA GLY A 30 -9.88 17.94 -1.42
C GLY A 30 -10.22 17.07 -0.20
N LEU A 31 -9.26 16.30 0.34
CA LEU A 31 -9.46 15.50 1.55
C LEU A 31 -9.40 16.40 2.77
N SER A 32 -10.11 16.04 3.85
CA SER A 32 -10.04 16.83 5.08
C SER A 32 -8.66 16.73 5.74
N ARG A 33 -8.18 17.83 6.33
CA ARG A 33 -6.93 17.84 7.11
C ARG A 33 -6.96 16.85 8.27
N ASN A 34 -8.12 16.61 8.88
CA ASN A 34 -8.28 15.57 9.92
C ASN A 34 -8.09 14.17 9.35
N TYR A 35 -8.68 13.87 8.18
CA TYR A 35 -8.47 12.60 7.51
C TYR A 35 -6.98 12.34 7.21
N ILE A 36 -6.25 13.35 6.73
CA ILE A 36 -4.81 13.24 6.48
C ILE A 36 -4.06 12.97 7.80
N SER A 37 -4.42 13.63 8.89
CA SER A 37 -3.83 13.36 10.22
C SER A 37 -4.11 11.94 10.71
N ASP A 38 -5.34 11.45 10.51
CA ASP A 38 -5.76 10.10 10.89
C ASP A 38 -5.03 9.04 10.06
N LEU A 39 -4.88 9.29 8.76
CA LEU A 39 -4.11 8.47 7.83
C LEU A 39 -2.64 8.39 8.26
N GLU A 40 -2.00 9.53 8.50
CA GLU A 40 -0.58 9.60 8.92
C GLU A 40 -0.32 8.97 10.29
N SER A 41 -1.34 8.92 11.15
CA SER A 41 -1.28 8.25 12.45
C SER A 41 -1.66 6.77 12.37
N GLY A 42 -2.01 6.24 11.19
CA GLY A 42 -2.36 4.85 10.96
C GLY A 42 -3.69 4.43 11.58
N ARG A 43 -4.62 5.37 11.82
CA ARG A 43 -5.98 5.05 12.28
C ARG A 43 -6.78 4.34 11.18
N TYR A 44 -6.57 4.74 9.94
CA TYR A 44 -7.27 4.19 8.77
C TYR A 44 -6.29 3.81 7.65
N LEU A 45 -6.72 2.88 6.81
CA LEU A 45 -6.14 2.69 5.48
C LEU A 45 -7.03 3.43 4.48
N PRO A 46 -6.45 4.13 3.49
CA PRO A 46 -7.22 4.82 2.48
C PRO A 46 -7.84 3.82 1.50
N SER A 47 -8.91 4.24 0.82
CA SER A 47 -9.37 3.51 -0.37
C SER A 47 -8.35 3.66 -1.50
N VAL A 48 -8.46 2.84 -2.54
CA VAL A 48 -7.61 2.98 -3.74
C VAL A 48 -7.79 4.35 -4.38
N GLU A 49 -9.01 4.87 -4.46
CA GLU A 49 -9.30 6.19 -5.00
C GLU A 49 -8.62 7.31 -4.20
N THR A 50 -8.70 7.25 -2.87
CA THR A 50 -8.01 8.19 -1.99
C THR A 50 -6.49 8.09 -2.13
N LEU A 51 -5.97 6.88 -2.33
CA LEU A 51 -4.55 6.65 -2.55
C LEU A 51 -4.06 7.28 -3.86
N VAL A 52 -4.84 7.16 -4.93
CA VAL A 52 -4.56 7.78 -6.23
C VAL A 52 -4.56 9.30 -6.12
N SER A 53 -5.53 9.88 -5.42
CA SER A 53 -5.60 11.34 -5.22
C SER A 53 -4.46 11.87 -4.35
N LEU A 54 -3.91 11.07 -3.44
CA LEU A 54 -2.68 11.41 -2.70
C LEU A 54 -1.41 11.26 -3.54
N ALA A 55 -1.40 10.38 -4.55
CA ALA A 55 -0.19 10.00 -5.26
C ALA A 55 0.48 11.15 -6.02
N GLN A 56 -0.31 11.93 -6.76
CA GLN A 56 0.20 13.09 -7.50
C GLN A 56 0.82 14.17 -6.59
N PRO A 57 0.09 14.76 -5.62
CA PRO A 57 0.60 15.86 -4.81
C PRO A 57 1.75 15.44 -3.90
N LEU A 58 1.77 14.17 -3.47
CA LEU A 58 2.84 13.63 -2.61
C LEU A 58 3.99 12.98 -3.39
N LYS A 59 3.92 12.95 -4.74
CA LYS A 59 4.85 12.22 -5.61
C LYS A 59 5.12 10.79 -5.12
N LEU A 60 4.05 10.11 -4.72
CA LEU A 60 4.14 8.74 -4.22
C LEU A 60 4.28 7.78 -5.38
N ASP A 61 5.30 6.95 -5.33
CA ASP A 61 5.31 5.68 -6.04
C ASP A 61 4.49 4.67 -5.24
N LEU A 62 3.29 4.34 -5.73
CA LEU A 62 2.38 3.42 -5.06
C LEU A 62 2.95 1.99 -4.97
N ASN A 63 3.82 1.60 -5.91
CA ASN A 63 4.50 0.30 -5.86
C ASN A 63 5.49 0.28 -4.68
N ALA A 64 6.30 1.33 -4.54
CA ALA A 64 7.24 1.46 -3.42
C ALA A 64 6.53 1.65 -2.06
N LEU A 65 5.34 2.26 -2.06
CA LEU A 65 4.55 2.47 -0.85
C LEU A 65 4.01 1.15 -0.29
N LEU A 66 3.50 0.28 -1.17
CA LEU A 66 2.88 -1.02 -0.84
C LEU A 66 3.87 -2.17 -0.69
N MET A 67 5.13 -2.02 -1.13
CA MET A 67 6.18 -2.99 -0.82
C MET A 67 6.44 -3.02 0.70
N THR A 68 5.69 -3.91 1.36
CA THR A 68 5.97 -4.49 2.67
C THR A 68 6.26 -5.95 2.42
N GLU A 69 7.54 -6.26 2.18
CA GLU A 69 8.10 -7.59 1.93
C GLU A 69 7.46 -8.33 0.74
N ILE A 70 8.28 -8.67 -0.26
CA ILE A 70 7.86 -9.61 -1.30
C ILE A 70 7.54 -10.92 -0.56
N GLN A 71 6.26 -11.27 -0.44
CA GLN A 71 5.89 -12.63 -0.11
C GLN A 71 6.14 -13.44 -1.38
N VAL A 72 7.34 -14.00 -1.47
CA VAL A 72 7.61 -15.08 -2.41
C VAL A 72 6.74 -16.22 -1.91
N TYR A 73 5.59 -16.42 -2.55
CA TYR A 73 4.94 -17.71 -2.45
C TYR A 73 5.89 -18.67 -3.16
N GLU A 74 6.66 -19.44 -2.39
CA GLU A 74 7.26 -20.66 -2.93
C GLU A 74 6.10 -21.47 -3.51
N CYS A 75 6.08 -21.56 -4.84
CA CYS A 75 5.20 -22.49 -5.51
C CYS A 75 5.74 -23.87 -5.16
N ASP A 76 5.20 -24.49 -4.11
CA ASP A 76 5.32 -25.93 -3.95
C ASP A 76 4.88 -26.55 -5.28
N SER A 77 5.80 -27.31 -5.86
CA SER A 77 5.82 -27.71 -7.25
C SER A 77 4.53 -28.41 -7.69
N LEU A 78 4.22 -28.29 -8.98
CA LEU A 78 3.26 -29.13 -9.71
C LEU A 78 3.73 -30.60 -9.78
N GLU A 79 4.09 -31.23 -8.66
CA GLU A 79 4.53 -32.64 -8.63
C GLU A 79 3.41 -33.64 -8.33
N ASP A 80 2.19 -33.21 -8.02
CA ASP A 80 1.11 -34.13 -7.64
C ASP A 80 0.24 -34.67 -8.79
N HIS A 81 0.59 -34.43 -10.06
CA HIS A 81 -0.26 -34.85 -11.20
C HIS A 81 0.37 -35.83 -12.20
N LEU A 82 1.54 -36.42 -11.91
CA LEU A 82 2.13 -37.45 -12.79
C LEU A 82 2.06 -38.89 -12.28
N ASN A 83 1.26 -39.20 -11.24
CA ASN A 83 1.20 -40.56 -10.71
C ASN A 83 -0.15 -41.28 -10.81
N ASN A 84 -0.93 -41.02 -11.86
CA ASN A 84 -2.10 -41.85 -12.19
C ASN A 84 -2.14 -42.28 -13.66
N GLN A 85 -1.06 -42.93 -14.10
CA GLN A 85 -1.02 -43.69 -15.36
C GLN A 85 -0.48 -45.12 -15.15
N GLU A 86 -0.94 -45.84 -14.12
CA GLU A 86 -0.80 -47.30 -14.08
C GLU A 86 -2.09 -47.95 -13.56
N ALA A 87 -3.16 -47.86 -14.34
CA ALA A 87 -4.32 -48.71 -14.18
C ALA A 87 -4.98 -48.92 -15.54
N THR A 88 -4.43 -49.82 -16.36
CA THR A 88 -5.16 -50.75 -17.25
C THR A 88 -4.14 -51.70 -17.90
N ARG A 89 -3.94 -52.87 -17.29
CA ARG A 89 -3.65 -54.13 -17.99
C ARG A 89 -4.08 -55.29 -17.11
#